data_AF-A0A158L5W7-F1
#
_entry.id   AF-A0A158L5W7-F1
#
_cell.length_a   1.000
_cell.length_b   1.000
_cell.length_c   1.000
_cell.angle_alpha   90.00
_cell.angle_beta   90.00
_cell.angle_gamma   90.00
#
_symmetry.space_group_name_H-M   'P 1'
#
loop_
_entity.id
_entity.type
_entity.pdbx_description
1 polymer ?
#
loop_
_entity_poly.entity_id
_entity_poly.type
_entity_poly.pdbx_seq_one_letter_code
_entity_poly.pdbx_strand_id
1 'polypeptide(L)'
;MVGQDEGWASVPPSRKSTFARPEYKQAVPFGEFVLKAIESADPNDSSLKRVPYSGIQFVAIPEFPSFGSVVGQAIAGFVAGQTSVDAALKAGNAAADRAVKQAGYQK
;
A
#
# COMPACT_ATOMS: atom_id res chain seq x y z
N MET A 1 6.84 -24.87 -16.57
CA MET A 1 6.15 -23.58 -16.27
C MET A 1 5.75 -23.59 -14.80
N VAL A 2 5.83 -22.47 -14.05
CA VAL A 2 5.57 -22.42 -12.59
C VAL A 2 4.34 -23.22 -12.13
N GLY A 3 3.18 -23.10 -12.81
CA GLY A 3 1.98 -23.85 -12.43
C GLY A 3 2.10 -25.38 -12.56
N GLN A 4 2.92 -25.86 -13.51
CA GLN A 4 3.22 -27.28 -13.72
C GLN A 4 4.39 -27.77 -12.84
N ASP A 5 5.41 -26.94 -12.64
CA ASP A 5 6.67 -27.34 -11.98
C ASP A 5 6.61 -27.14 -10.45
N GLU A 6 5.87 -26.11 -10.00
CA GLU A 6 5.82 -25.66 -8.59
C GLU A 6 4.38 -25.59 -8.04
N GLY A 7 3.40 -25.99 -8.85
CA GLY A 7 1.98 -25.99 -8.50
C GLY A 7 1.27 -24.67 -8.79
N TRP A 8 -0.02 -24.77 -9.12
CA TRP A 8 -0.83 -23.62 -9.53
C TRP A 8 -1.05 -22.56 -8.45
N ALA A 9 -0.99 -22.93 -7.16
CA ALA A 9 -1.07 -21.98 -6.05
C ALA A 9 0.16 -21.05 -5.96
N SER A 10 1.29 -21.45 -6.53
CA SER A 10 2.55 -20.68 -6.53
C SER A 10 2.60 -19.65 -7.66
N VAL A 11 1.65 -19.69 -8.61
CA VAL A 11 1.62 -18.78 -9.75
C VAL A 11 1.22 -17.36 -9.30
N PRO A 12 2.03 -16.33 -9.59
CA PRO A 12 1.69 -14.96 -9.21
C PRO A 12 0.36 -14.49 -9.83
N PRO A 13 -0.53 -13.82 -9.07
CA PRO A 13 -1.83 -13.34 -9.52
C PRO A 13 -1.73 -12.06 -10.38
N SER A 14 -0.84 -12.03 -11.38
CA SER A 14 -0.49 -10.83 -12.16
C SER A 14 -1.27 -10.66 -13.46
N ARG A 15 -1.98 -11.69 -13.94
CA ARG A 15 -2.69 -11.68 -15.23
C ARG A 15 -4.15 -12.09 -15.05
N LYS A 16 -5.08 -11.39 -15.69
CA LYS A 16 -6.50 -11.78 -15.73
C LYS A 16 -6.70 -13.21 -16.24
N SER A 17 -5.90 -13.61 -17.23
CA SER A 17 -5.92 -14.98 -17.78
C SER A 17 -5.58 -16.05 -16.73
N THR A 18 -4.78 -15.74 -15.72
CA THR A 18 -4.45 -16.68 -14.64
C THR A 18 -5.70 -17.03 -13.83
N PHE A 19 -6.49 -16.03 -13.45
CA PHE A 19 -7.74 -16.23 -12.71
C PHE A 19 -8.82 -16.98 -13.51
N ALA A 20 -8.74 -16.97 -14.84
CA ALA A 20 -9.66 -17.69 -15.71
C ALA A 20 -9.36 -19.21 -15.81
N ARG A 21 -8.14 -19.65 -15.49
CA ARG A 21 -7.70 -21.05 -15.65
C ARG A 21 -8.37 -21.99 -14.65
N PRO A 22 -8.95 -23.13 -15.10
CA PRO A 22 -9.56 -24.11 -14.20
C PRO A 22 -8.61 -24.63 -13.13
N GLU A 23 -7.36 -24.91 -13.49
CA GLU A 23 -6.35 -25.47 -12.58
C GLU A 23 -5.97 -24.46 -11.49
N TYR A 24 -5.93 -23.17 -11.84
CA TYR A 24 -5.70 -22.09 -10.88
C TYR A 24 -6.89 -21.91 -9.95
N LYS A 25 -8.14 -21.93 -10.47
CA LYS A 25 -9.34 -21.86 -9.63
C LYS A 25 -9.44 -23.01 -8.63
N GLN A 26 -9.05 -24.21 -9.04
CA GLN A 26 -9.03 -25.37 -8.16
C GLN A 26 -7.95 -25.26 -7.07
N ALA A 27 -6.75 -24.78 -7.43
CA ALA A 27 -5.64 -24.64 -6.48
C ALA A 27 -5.77 -23.41 -5.56
N VAL A 28 -6.48 -22.38 -6.01
CA VAL A 28 -6.59 -21.07 -5.34
C VAL A 28 -8.06 -20.69 -5.17
N PRO A 29 -8.77 -21.31 -4.20
CA PRO A 29 -10.22 -21.09 -4.01
C PRO A 29 -10.56 -19.64 -3.61
N PHE A 30 -9.60 -18.90 -3.07
CA PHE A 30 -9.72 -17.47 -2.75
C PHE A 30 -9.38 -16.54 -3.93
N GLY A 31 -9.10 -17.08 -5.12
CA GLY A 31 -8.66 -16.31 -6.27
C GLY A 31 -9.67 -15.26 -6.75
N GLU A 32 -10.97 -15.57 -6.68
CA GLU A 32 -12.03 -14.62 -7.06
C GLU A 32 -12.10 -13.43 -6.08
N PHE A 33 -11.95 -13.70 -4.77
CA PHE A 33 -11.87 -12.65 -3.76
C PHE A 33 -10.68 -11.71 -4.02
N VAL A 34 -9.51 -12.27 -4.33
CA VAL A 34 -8.30 -11.50 -4.66
C VAL A 34 -8.51 -10.66 -5.94
N LEU A 35 -9.05 -11.25 -7.01
CA LEU A 35 -9.34 -10.51 -8.24
C LEU A 35 -10.30 -9.34 -7.99
N LYS A 36 -11.36 -9.59 -7.22
CA LYS A 36 -12.33 -8.55 -6.86
C LYS A 36 -11.68 -7.43 -6.06
N ALA A 37 -10.84 -7.75 -5.09
CA ALA A 37 -10.10 -6.75 -4.31
C ALA A 37 -9.19 -5.89 -5.19
N ILE A 38 -8.49 -6.50 -6.16
CA ILE A 38 -7.65 -5.78 -7.13
C ILE A 38 -8.51 -4.87 -8.02
N GLU A 39 -9.62 -5.38 -8.55
CA GLU A 39 -10.48 -4.62 -9.47
C GLU A 39 -11.29 -3.51 -8.78
N SER A 40 -11.58 -3.64 -7.48
CA SER A 40 -12.27 -2.61 -6.68
C SER A 40 -11.34 -1.52 -6.13
N ALA A 41 -10.03 -1.70 -6.22
CA ALA A 41 -9.08 -0.74 -5.68
C ALA A 41 -9.04 0.52 -6.57
N ASP A 42 -9.43 1.67 -6.02
CA ASP A 42 -9.35 2.96 -6.70
C ASP A 42 -8.27 3.85 -6.05
N PRO A 43 -7.07 3.97 -6.65
CA PRO A 43 -6.03 4.85 -6.14
C PRO A 43 -6.33 6.35 -6.36
N ASN A 44 -7.33 6.73 -7.15
CA ASN A 44 -7.67 8.13 -7.41
C ASN A 44 -8.77 8.66 -6.47
N ASP A 45 -9.49 7.78 -5.78
CA ASP A 45 -10.52 8.11 -4.79
C ASP A 45 -10.47 7.13 -3.60
N SER A 46 -9.35 7.16 -2.88
CA SER A 46 -9.03 6.17 -1.85
C SER A 46 -9.41 6.60 -0.42
N SER A 47 -9.95 7.81 -0.24
CA SER A 47 -10.22 8.40 1.09
C SER A 47 -11.60 9.05 1.18
N LEU A 48 -12.22 8.95 2.36
CA LEU A 48 -13.56 9.52 2.61
C LEU A 48 -13.65 11.03 2.28
N LYS A 49 -12.59 11.77 2.56
CA LYS A 49 -12.46 13.18 2.19
C LYS A 49 -11.64 13.26 0.91
N ARG A 50 -11.98 14.19 0.02
CA ARG A 50 -11.19 14.45 -1.18
C ARG A 50 -9.78 14.92 -0.80
N VAL A 51 -8.77 14.31 -1.42
CA VAL A 51 -7.34 14.61 -1.21
C VAL A 51 -6.67 14.99 -2.54
N PRO A 52 -5.56 15.75 -2.52
CA PRO A 52 -4.87 16.21 -3.73
C PRO A 52 -3.81 15.22 -4.26
N TYR A 53 -3.86 13.95 -3.87
CA TYR A 53 -2.89 12.93 -4.26
C TYR A 53 -3.58 11.62 -4.68
N SER A 54 -2.89 10.79 -5.45
CA SER A 54 -3.30 9.40 -5.72
C SER A 54 -2.55 8.41 -4.82
N GLY A 55 -3.09 7.21 -4.68
CA GLY A 55 -2.55 6.08 -3.92
C GLY A 55 -3.45 5.66 -2.75
N ILE A 56 -3.39 4.38 -2.38
CA ILE A 56 -4.21 3.81 -1.29
C ILE A 56 -3.35 3.67 -0.02
N GLN A 57 -2.23 2.97 -0.14
CA GLN A 57 -1.29 2.65 0.94
C GLN A 57 -0.04 3.54 0.96
N PHE A 58 0.13 4.37 -0.07
CA PHE A 58 1.20 5.35 -0.21
C PHE A 58 0.65 6.63 -0.85
N VAL A 59 1.41 7.73 -0.74
CA VAL A 59 1.11 8.97 -1.46
C VAL A 59 1.98 8.98 -2.72
N ALA A 60 1.37 9.07 -3.90
CA ALA A 60 2.06 8.99 -5.19
C ALA A 60 2.84 10.29 -5.55
N ILE A 61 3.79 10.68 -4.70
CA ILE A 61 4.71 11.79 -4.91
C ILE A 61 6.17 11.34 -4.70
N PRO A 62 7.16 11.93 -5.39
CA PRO A 62 8.57 11.54 -5.28
C PRO A 62 9.14 11.59 -3.86
N GLU A 63 8.60 12.44 -3.00
CA GLU A 63 9.08 12.67 -1.64
C GLU A 63 8.60 11.61 -0.64
N PHE A 64 7.56 10.84 -0.98
CA PHE A 64 6.93 9.88 -0.07
C PHE A 64 7.91 8.87 0.54
N PRO A 65 8.87 8.27 -0.19
CA PRO A 65 9.84 7.37 0.41
C PRO A 65 10.63 8.00 1.57
N SER A 66 10.93 9.30 1.49
CA SER A 66 11.69 10.01 2.52
C SER A 66 10.87 10.21 3.79
N PHE A 67 9.74 10.91 3.72
CA PHE A 67 8.95 11.18 4.94
C PHE A 67 8.15 9.95 5.40
N GLY A 68 7.73 9.07 4.48
CA GLY A 68 7.05 7.82 4.79
C GLY A 68 7.91 6.87 5.62
N SER A 69 9.23 6.82 5.37
CA SER A 69 10.17 6.06 6.21
C SER A 69 10.21 6.59 7.65
N VAL A 70 10.24 7.91 7.82
CA VAL A 70 10.25 8.55 9.15
C VAL A 70 8.94 8.30 9.89
N VAL A 71 7.80 8.44 9.20
CA VAL A 71 6.47 8.13 9.75
C VAL A 71 6.39 6.66 10.17
N GLY A 72 6.87 5.74 9.33
CA GLY A 72 6.89 4.30 9.62
C GLY A 72 7.74 3.97 10.85
N GLN A 73 8.92 4.57 10.98
CA GLN A 73 9.77 4.41 12.16
C GLN A 73 9.12 4.97 13.43
N ALA A 74 8.46 6.13 13.36
CA ALA A 74 7.75 6.71 14.49
C ALA A 74 6.61 5.81 14.98
N ILE A 75 5.82 5.25 14.05
CA ILE A 75 4.75 4.29 14.37
C ILE A 75 5.34 3.01 14.97
N ALA A 76 6.42 2.48 14.40
CA ALA A 76 7.10 1.30 14.93
C ALA A 76 7.58 1.51 16.37
N GLY A 77 8.15 2.68 16.69
CA GLY A 77 8.54 3.05 18.05
C GLY A 77 7.36 3.08 19.02
N PHE A 78 6.19 3.59 18.60
CA PHE A 78 4.97 3.55 19.40
C PHE A 78 4.52 2.11 19.65
N VAL A 79 4.45 1.27 18.60
CA VAL A 79 4.05 -0.14 18.71
C VAL A 79 4.99 -0.92 19.64
N ALA A 80 6.28 -0.58 19.65
CA ALA A 80 7.28 -1.18 20.53
C ALA A 80 7.26 -0.61 21.97
N GLY A 81 6.38 0.34 22.29
CA GLY A 81 6.29 0.96 23.62
C GLY A 81 7.42 1.93 23.95
N GLN A 82 8.19 2.39 22.95
CA GLN A 82 9.34 3.29 23.13
C GLN A 82 8.95 4.78 23.16
N THR A 83 7.77 5.12 22.67
CA THR A 83 7.24 6.49 22.63
C THR A 83 5.72 6.49 22.80
N SER A 84 5.14 7.63 23.15
CA SER A 84 3.69 7.80 23.13
C SER A 84 3.16 7.97 21.70
N VAL A 85 1.86 7.70 21.52
CA VAL A 85 1.16 7.93 20.25
C VAL A 85 1.27 9.39 19.80
N ASP A 86 1.08 10.34 20.72
CA ASP A 86 1.16 11.78 20.41
C ASP A 86 2.56 12.19 19.94
N ALA A 87 3.60 11.67 20.58
CA ALA A 87 4.97 11.94 20.17
C ALA A 87 5.29 11.33 18.80
N ALA A 88 4.82 10.10 18.52
CA ALA A 88 4.97 9.47 17.22
C ALA A 88 4.25 10.24 16.10
N LEU A 89 2.99 10.63 16.33
CA LEU A 89 2.21 11.43 15.38
C LEU A 89 2.84 12.80 15.14
N LYS A 90 3.32 13.47 16.19
CA LYS A 90 4.00 14.78 16.08
C LYS A 90 5.28 14.67 15.25
N ALA A 91 6.09 13.65 15.48
CA ALA A 91 7.32 13.42 14.71
C ALA A 91 7.02 13.14 13.24
N GLY A 92 6.04 12.27 12.96
CA GLY A 92 5.60 11.95 11.60
C GLY A 92 5.06 13.17 10.85
N ASN A 93 4.20 13.97 11.51
CA ASN A 93 3.63 15.18 10.91
C ASN A 93 4.73 16.21 10.60
N ALA A 94 5.68 16.42 11.52
CA ALA A 94 6.80 17.35 11.29
C ALA A 94 7.69 16.93 10.11
N ALA A 95 7.86 15.62 9.87
CA ALA A 95 8.60 15.11 8.72
C ALA A 95 7.83 15.32 7.41
N ALA A 96 6.54 15.01 7.39
CA ALA A 96 5.68 15.23 6.23
C ALA A 96 5.58 16.72 5.87
N ASP A 97 5.30 17.59 6.86
CA ASP A 97 5.22 19.06 6.68
C ASP A 97 6.49 19.64 6.08
N ARG A 98 7.66 19.17 6.55
CA ARG A 98 8.94 19.62 6.03
C ARG A 98 9.12 19.23 4.57
N ALA A 99 8.80 17.98 4.22
CA ALA A 99 8.93 17.48 2.86
C ALA A 99 8.02 18.24 1.89
N VAL A 100 6.75 18.45 2.26
CA VAL A 100 5.79 19.14 1.38
C VAL A 100 6.10 20.63 1.20
N LYS A 101 6.66 21.29 2.23
CA LYS A 101 7.15 22.68 2.14
C LYS A 101 8.36 22.79 1.23
N GLN A 102 9.34 21.89 1.41
CA GLN A 102 10.56 21.87 0.58
C GLN A 102 10.26 21.58 -0.90
N ALA A 103 9.26 20.74 -1.17
CA ALA A 103 8.79 20.44 -2.51
C ALA A 103 7.84 21.52 -3.09
N GLY A 104 7.46 22.54 -2.31
CA GLY A 104 6.63 23.65 -2.78
C GLY A 104 5.13 23.37 -2.89
N TYR A 105 4.64 22.28 -2.29
CA TYR A 105 3.21 21.93 -2.29
C TYR A 105 2.38 22.78 -1.31
N GLN A 106 3.01 23.26 -0.24
CA GLN A 106 2.42 24.22 0.70
C GLN A 106 3.16 25.55 0.57
N LYS A 107 2.42 26.60 0.19
CA LYS A 107 2.88 27.99 0.21
C LYS A 107 2.49 28.65 1.53
#